data_AF-A0A554J3B6-F1
#
_entry.id   AF-A0A554J3B6-F1
#
_cell.length_a   1.000
_cell.length_b   1.000
_cell.length_c   1.000
_cell.angle_alpha   90.00
_cell.angle_beta   90.00
_cell.angle_gamma   90.00
#
_symmetry.space_group_name_H-M   'P 1'
#
loop_
_entity.id
_entity.type
_entity.pdbx_description
1 polymer ?
#
loop_
_entity_poly.entity_id
_entity_poly.type
_entity_poly.pdbx_seq_one_letter_code
_entity_poly.pdbx_strand_id
1 'polypeptide(L)'
;MDTNNTIQPQTPPQKQGQIGAVIGIIIIIVVLALGGLYVWGARLNKVTEPNGETAEDIMNSSDPTTDNLTTQGTSDDLSAIEDDLDTTSLDQLDAEMNSINAEVQ
;
A
#
# COMPACT_ATOMS: atom_id res chain seq x y z
N MET A 1 62.87 68.75 2.63
CA MET A 1 62.20 67.92 1.60
C MET A 1 62.46 66.50 1.99
N ASP A 2 61.41 65.76 2.35
CA ASP A 2 61.24 64.32 2.11
C ASP A 2 59.80 63.96 2.50
N THR A 3 59.11 63.31 1.58
CA THR A 3 57.65 63.22 1.48
C THR A 3 57.06 62.15 2.40
N ASN A 4 56.00 62.54 3.12
CA ASN A 4 55.10 61.68 3.88
C ASN A 4 54.32 60.74 2.94
N ASN A 5 54.39 59.43 3.15
CA ASN A 5 53.48 58.46 2.53
C ASN A 5 52.86 57.57 3.62
N THR A 6 51.72 58.00 4.14
CA THR A 6 50.86 57.21 5.03
C THR A 6 50.12 56.14 4.24
N ILE A 7 50.53 54.88 4.39
CA ILE A 7 49.73 53.73 3.96
C ILE A 7 48.69 53.48 5.07
N GLN A 8 47.41 53.78 4.78
CA GLN A 8 46.32 53.39 5.66
C GLN A 8 46.09 51.87 5.58
N PRO A 9 45.95 51.14 6.70
CA PRO A 9 45.55 49.74 6.68
C PRO A 9 44.10 49.64 6.21
N GLN A 10 43.89 48.98 5.08
CA GLN A 10 42.54 48.66 4.60
C GLN A 10 42.06 47.44 5.40
N THR A 11 41.11 47.66 6.31
CA THR A 11 40.51 46.56 7.08
C THR A 11 39.63 45.73 6.13
N PRO A 12 39.83 44.41 6.00
CA PRO A 12 38.97 43.60 5.15
C PRO A 12 37.54 43.58 5.72
N PRO A 13 36.50 43.54 4.87
CA PRO A 13 35.11 43.46 5.33
C PRO A 13 34.92 42.16 6.14
N GLN A 14 34.47 42.30 7.38
CA GLN A 14 34.13 41.16 8.23
C GLN A 14 32.96 40.40 7.60
N LYS A 15 33.14 39.09 7.37
CA LYS A 15 32.08 38.17 6.90
C LYS A 15 31.01 37.99 7.99
N GLN A 16 30.13 38.97 8.15
CA GLN A 16 28.90 38.84 8.94
C GLN A 16 27.82 38.27 8.01
N GLY A 17 27.69 36.94 7.97
CA GLY A 17 26.67 36.31 7.12
C GLY A 17 26.50 34.80 7.21
N GLN A 18 27.36 34.07 7.94
CA GLN A 18 27.29 32.61 7.93
C GLN A 18 26.24 32.03 8.89
N ILE A 19 25.95 32.69 10.02
CA ILE A 19 25.09 32.10 11.06
C ILE A 19 23.64 31.91 10.57
N GLY A 20 23.10 32.88 9.82
CA GLY A 20 21.74 32.78 9.26
C GLY A 20 21.59 31.68 8.21
N ALA A 21 22.59 31.52 7.35
CA ALA A 21 22.60 30.45 6.34
C ALA A 21 22.68 29.06 6.99
N VAL A 22 23.48 28.93 8.06
CA VAL A 22 23.61 27.68 8.83
C VAL A 22 22.30 27.33 9.55
N ILE A 23 21.62 28.31 10.15
CA ILE A 23 20.32 28.07 10.79
C ILE A 23 19.26 27.69 9.74
N GLY A 24 19.27 28.34 8.57
CA GLY A 24 18.35 28.05 7.48
C GLY A 24 18.47 26.61 6.97
N ILE A 25 19.70 26.11 6.75
CA ILE A 25 19.89 24.74 6.27
C ILE A 25 19.43 23.70 7.31
N ILE A 26 19.63 23.97 8.61
CA ILE A 26 19.18 23.07 9.68
C ILE A 26 17.65 22.92 9.66
N ILE A 27 16.92 24.03 9.49
CA ILE A 27 15.46 24.01 9.43
C ILE A 27 14.98 23.18 8.23
N ILE A 28 15.60 23.35 7.06
CA ILE A 28 15.27 22.59 5.85
C ILE A 28 15.48 21.08 6.10
N ILE A 29 16.60 20.70 6.71
CA ILE A 29 16.90 19.29 7.03
C ILE A 29 15.84 18.71 7.97
N VAL A 30 15.43 19.45 9.00
CA VAL A 30 14.39 18.98 9.94
C VAL A 30 13.05 18.79 9.24
N VAL A 31 12.64 19.72 8.37
CA VAL A 31 11.39 19.60 7.60
C VAL A 31 11.44 18.39 6.66
N LEU A 32 12.57 18.16 5.98
CA LEU A 32 12.76 17.00 5.10
C LEU A 32 12.76 15.68 5.89
N ALA A 33 13.39 15.64 7.06
CA ALA A 33 13.39 14.47 7.94
C ALA A 33 11.99 14.13 8.43
N LEU A 34 11.21 15.13 8.86
CA LEU A 34 9.81 14.94 9.28
C LEU A 34 8.92 14.54 8.11
N GLY A 35 9.09 15.16 6.94
CA GLY A 35 8.35 14.79 5.72
C GLY A 35 8.66 13.36 5.27
N GLY A 36 9.93 12.97 5.27
CA GLY A 36 10.36 11.61 4.97
C GLY A 36 9.82 10.59 5.97
N LEU A 37 9.90 10.89 7.28
CA LEU A 37 9.38 10.02 8.33
C LEU A 37 7.85 9.89 8.29
N TYR A 38 7.13 10.97 7.95
CA TYR A 38 5.68 10.95 7.76
C TYR A 38 5.27 10.04 6.60
N VAL A 39 5.91 10.19 5.45
CA VAL A 39 5.63 9.36 4.26
C VAL A 39 5.99 7.89 4.53
N TRP A 40 7.14 7.65 5.17
CA TRP A 40 7.58 6.30 5.51
C TRP A 40 6.66 5.63 6.54
N GLY A 41 6.33 6.31 7.65
CA GLY A 41 5.39 5.82 8.66
C GLY A 41 4.00 5.54 8.09
N ALA A 42 3.48 6.43 7.23
CA ALA A 42 2.20 6.23 6.55
C ALA A 42 2.20 5.00 5.62
N ARG A 43 3.35 4.60 5.07
CA ARG A 43 3.47 3.35 4.30
C ARG A 43 3.52 2.12 5.19
N LEU A 44 4.19 2.17 6.33
CA LEU A 44 4.23 1.05 7.27
C LEU A 44 2.84 0.69 7.79
N ASN A 45 2.03 1.70 8.14
CA ASN A 45 0.64 1.48 8.58
C ASN A 45 -0.27 0.86 7.51
N LYS A 46 0.05 0.97 6.22
CA LYS A 46 -0.71 0.33 5.14
C LYS A 46 -0.28 -1.11 4.83
N VAL A 47 0.88 -1.53 5.34
CA VAL A 47 1.41 -2.89 5.17
C VAL A 47 0.98 -3.79 6.33
N THR A 48 0.53 -3.23 7.45
CA THR A 48 0.10 -3.97 8.66
C THR A 48 -1.39 -4.34 8.68
N GLU A 49 -2.22 -3.78 7.81
CA GLU A 49 -3.54 -4.36 7.54
C GLU A 49 -3.29 -5.61 6.67
N PRO A 50 -3.50 -6.83 7.19
CA PRO A 50 -3.54 -7.98 6.30
C PRO A 50 -4.69 -7.71 5.35
N ASN A 51 -4.39 -7.55 4.06
CA ASN A 51 -5.41 -7.40 3.01
C ASN A 51 -6.18 -8.71 2.77
N GLY A 52 -6.31 -9.56 3.79
CA GLY A 52 -7.03 -10.82 3.75
C GLY A 52 -8.41 -10.61 4.35
N GLU A 53 -9.40 -11.23 3.71
CA GLU A 53 -10.74 -11.36 4.27
C GLU A 53 -10.64 -11.97 5.67
N THR A 54 -11.36 -11.40 6.64
CA THR A 54 -11.42 -12.00 7.97
C THR A 54 -12.19 -13.32 7.91
N ALA A 55 -12.04 -14.18 8.92
CA ALA A 55 -12.85 -15.40 8.99
C ALA A 55 -14.36 -15.09 8.96
N GLU A 56 -14.77 -14.01 9.62
CA GLU A 56 -16.14 -13.49 9.55
C GLU A 56 -16.55 -13.00 8.15
N ASP A 57 -15.63 -12.43 7.36
CA ASP A 57 -15.91 -12.01 5.99
C ASP A 57 -16.10 -13.22 5.07
N ILE A 58 -15.24 -14.24 5.18
CA ILE A 58 -15.33 -15.50 4.43
C ILE A 58 -16.63 -16.24 4.75
N MET A 59 -17.03 -16.29 6.03
CA MET A 59 -18.29 -16.93 6.43
C MET A 59 -19.54 -16.22 5.91
N ASN A 60 -19.45 -14.92 5.62
CA ASN A 60 -20.57 -14.11 5.13
C ASN A 60 -20.50 -13.83 3.63
N SER A 61 -19.44 -14.26 2.94
CA SER A 61 -19.33 -14.16 1.48
C SER A 61 -20.19 -15.23 0.82
N SER A 62 -20.95 -14.84 -0.22
CA SER A 62 -21.63 -15.81 -1.09
C SER A 62 -20.61 -16.54 -1.95
N ASP A 63 -20.70 -17.87 -1.98
CA ASP A 63 -19.93 -18.71 -2.88
C ASP A 63 -20.78 -19.06 -4.11
N PRO A 64 -20.48 -18.46 -5.29
CA PRO A 64 -21.25 -18.69 -6.50
C PRO A 64 -21.14 -20.13 -7.02
N THR A 65 -20.06 -20.84 -6.72
CA THR A 65 -19.90 -22.26 -7.10
C THR A 65 -20.89 -23.10 -6.30
N THR A 66 -20.94 -22.92 -4.97
CA THR A 66 -21.91 -23.60 -4.11
C THR A 66 -23.35 -23.22 -4.45
N ASP A 67 -23.63 -21.94 -4.71
CA ASP A 67 -24.97 -21.48 -5.11
C ASP A 67 -25.45 -22.15 -6.41
N ASN A 68 -24.55 -22.33 -7.38
CA ASN A 68 -24.86 -23.02 -8.62
C ASN A 68 -25.16 -24.51 -8.41
N LEU A 69 -24.34 -25.21 -7.61
CA LEU A 69 -24.50 -26.64 -7.34
C LEU A 69 -25.73 -26.99 -6.50
N THR A 70 -26.18 -26.04 -5.67
CA THR A 70 -27.38 -26.21 -4.84
C THR A 70 -28.67 -25.86 -5.57
N THR A 71 -28.58 -25.28 -6.78
CA THR A 71 -29.73 -24.99 -7.62
C THR A 71 -30.19 -26.26 -8.35
N GLN A 72 -31.23 -26.90 -7.83
CA GLN A 72 -31.86 -28.10 -8.40
C GLN A 72 -33.38 -27.92 -8.43
N GLY A 73 -34.05 -28.64 -9.32
CA GLY A 73 -35.49 -28.73 -9.37
C GLY A 73 -36.07 -29.43 -8.13
N THR A 74 -37.38 -29.25 -7.92
CA THR A 74 -38.12 -29.98 -6.87
C THR A 74 -39.02 -31.07 -7.45
N SER A 75 -38.89 -31.38 -8.75
CA SER A 75 -39.73 -32.35 -9.44
C SER A 75 -39.09 -33.73 -9.38
N ASP A 76 -39.91 -34.76 -9.17
CA ASP A 76 -39.49 -36.16 -9.24
C ASP A 76 -39.71 -36.77 -10.64
N ASP A 77 -40.09 -35.95 -11.63
CA ASP A 77 -40.25 -36.39 -13.02
C ASP A 77 -38.88 -36.71 -13.64
N LEU A 78 -38.81 -37.83 -14.36
CA LEU A 78 -37.55 -38.29 -14.98
C LEU A 78 -36.91 -37.23 -15.88
N SER A 79 -37.69 -36.53 -16.70
CA SER A 79 -37.17 -35.49 -17.59
C SER A 79 -36.61 -34.29 -16.82
N ALA A 80 -37.18 -33.95 -15.66
CA ALA A 80 -36.68 -32.86 -14.84
C ALA A 80 -35.35 -33.22 -14.18
N ILE A 81 -35.18 -34.48 -13.76
CA ILE A 81 -33.91 -34.98 -13.23
C ILE A 81 -32.83 -34.99 -14.31
N GLU A 82 -33.17 -35.38 -15.55
CA GLU A 82 -32.25 -35.32 -16.68
C GLU A 82 -31.80 -33.88 -16.97
N ASP A 83 -32.73 -32.92 -16.95
CA ASP A 83 -32.43 -31.50 -17.12
C ASP A 83 -31.52 -30.94 -15.99
N ASP A 84 -31.77 -31.32 -14.74
CA ASP A 84 -30.93 -30.92 -13.59
C ASP A 84 -29.50 -31.50 -13.70
N LEU A 85 -29.37 -32.75 -14.16
CA LEU A 85 -28.06 -33.38 -14.36
C LEU A 85 -27.29 -32.75 -15.51
N ASP A 86 -27.96 -32.45 -16.62
CA ASP A 86 -27.34 -31.79 -17.79
C ASP A 86 -26.86 -30.37 -17.47
N THR A 87 -27.51 -29.70 -16.52
CA THR A 87 -27.15 -28.36 -16.08
C THR A 87 -26.15 -28.33 -14.93
N THR A 88 -25.90 -29.47 -14.27
CA THR A 88 -24.89 -29.60 -13.21
C THR A 88 -23.49 -29.48 -13.81
N SER A 89 -22.81 -28.36 -13.58
CA SER A 89 -21.43 -28.13 -14.04
C SER A 89 -20.43 -28.22 -12.88
N LEU A 90 -19.39 -29.04 -13.05
CA LEU A 90 -18.29 -29.20 -12.07
C LEU A 90 -16.99 -28.51 -12.52
N ASP A 91 -16.99 -27.86 -13.69
CA ASP A 91 -15.76 -27.29 -14.28
C ASP A 91 -15.14 -26.20 -13.39
N GLN A 92 -15.95 -25.53 -12.58
CA GLN A 92 -15.51 -24.47 -11.68
C GLN A 92 -14.86 -25.00 -10.40
N LEU A 93 -15.17 -26.24 -9.98
CA LEU A 93 -14.62 -26.84 -8.76
C LEU A 93 -13.11 -27.10 -8.87
N ASP A 94 -12.64 -27.49 -10.06
CA ASP A 94 -11.20 -27.71 -10.28
C ASP A 94 -10.42 -26.40 -10.13
N ALA A 95 -10.96 -25.29 -10.63
CA ALA A 95 -10.34 -23.97 -10.48
C ALA A 95 -10.32 -23.52 -9.03
N GLU A 96 -11.43 -23.72 -8.30
CA GLU A 96 -11.55 -23.36 -6.90
C GLU A 96 -10.63 -24.19 -5.99
N MET A 97 -10.57 -25.50 -6.19
CA MET A 97 -9.66 -26.39 -5.45
C MET A 97 -8.19 -25.99 -5.62
N ASN A 98 -7.81 -25.57 -6.83
CA ASN A 98 -6.45 -25.06 -7.09
C ASN A 98 -6.19 -23.73 -6.35
N SER A 99 -7.18 -22.83 -6.31
CA SER A 99 -7.10 -21.57 -5.57
C SER A 99 -6.94 -21.81 -4.06
N ILE A 100 -7.75 -22.70 -3.47
CA ILE A 100 -7.65 -23.06 -2.04
C ILE A 100 -6.28 -23.65 -1.71
N ASN A 101 -5.78 -24.57 -2.54
CA ASN A 101 -4.46 -25.18 -2.33
C ASN A 101 -3.31 -24.17 -2.46
N ALA A 102 -3.48 -23.10 -3.24
CA ALA A 102 -2.50 -22.02 -3.35
C ALA A 102 -2.52 -21.09 -2.12
N GLU A 103 -3.66 -20.92 -1.46
CA GLU A 103 -3.82 -20.06 -0.28
C GLU A 103 -3.33 -20.71 1.02
N VAL A 104 -3.41 -22.04 1.14
CA VAL A 104 -3.05 -22.78 2.37
C VAL A 104 -1.54 -23.11 2.48
N GLN A 105 -0.73 -22.81 1.46
CA GLN A 105 0.72 -23.06 1.43
C GLN A 105 1.57 -21.84 1.82
#